data_AF-A0A2H1V3A6-F1
#
_entry.id   AF-A0A2H1V3A6-F1
#
_cell.length_a   1.000
_cell.length_b   1.000
_cell.length_c   1.000
_cell.angle_alpha   90.00
_cell.angle_beta   90.00
_cell.angle_gamma   90.00
#
_symmetry.space_group_name_H-M   'P 1'
#
loop_
_entity.id
_entity.type
_entity.pdbx_description
1 polymer ?
#
loop_
_entity_poly.entity_id
_entity_poly.type
_entity_poly.pdbx_seq_one_letter_code
_entity_poly.pdbx_strand_id
1 'polypeptide(L)'
;MEVDEYTEAGDQLKARPYQAQLEEIADKHNTIIYLPTGSGKTYIAVCLIKRFRQALLKPWGRGGKRTFFLVNNVPLVNQQLEFASLKNLIL
;
A
#
# COMPACT_ATOMS: atom_id res chain seq x y z
N MET A 1 -16.91 9.76 -17.22
CA MET A 1 -16.14 9.64 -15.97
C MET A 1 -15.42 8.33 -16.09
N GLU A 2 -14.16 8.38 -16.52
CA GLU A 2 -13.37 7.20 -16.84
C GLU A 2 -13.12 6.41 -15.56
N VAL A 3 -13.57 5.16 -15.56
CA VAL A 3 -13.34 4.20 -14.48
C VAL A 3 -11.97 3.61 -14.79
N ASP A 4 -10.94 4.08 -14.12
CA ASP A 4 -9.59 3.53 -14.27
C ASP A 4 -9.54 2.11 -13.69
N GLU A 5 -9.81 1.13 -14.55
CA GLU A 5 -9.62 -0.29 -14.31
C GLU A 5 -8.13 -0.62 -14.37
N TYR A 6 -7.42 -0.48 -13.26
CA TYR A 6 -6.04 -0.96 -13.14
C TYR A 6 -6.04 -2.46 -12.80
N THR A 7 -6.08 -3.30 -13.84
CA THR A 7 -5.79 -4.73 -13.72
C THR A 7 -4.31 -4.96 -14.01
N GLU A 8 -3.46 -5.02 -12.96
CA GLU A 8 -2.15 -5.67 -13.09
C GLU A 8 -2.26 -7.13 -12.65
N ALA A 9 -1.95 -8.02 -13.59
CA ALA A 9 -1.95 -9.47 -13.43
C ALA A 9 -0.85 -9.91 -12.44
N GLY A 10 -1.29 -10.28 -11.24
CA GLY A 10 -0.49 -10.90 -10.20
C GLY A 10 -1.40 -11.25 -9.03
N ASP A 11 -1.93 -12.48 -9.05
CA ASP A 11 -2.81 -13.09 -8.05
C ASP A 11 -3.84 -12.14 -7.42
N GLN A 12 -5.04 -12.06 -8.03
CA GLN A 12 -6.12 -11.14 -7.63
C GLN A 12 -6.66 -11.45 -6.22
N LEU A 13 -5.93 -11.00 -5.21
CA LEU A 13 -6.47 -10.79 -3.88
C LEU A 13 -7.47 -9.64 -3.98
N LYS A 14 -8.75 -9.99 -4.18
CA LYS A 14 -9.84 -9.02 -4.19
C LYS A 14 -9.98 -8.41 -2.80
N ALA A 15 -9.86 -7.08 -2.72
CA ALA A 15 -10.06 -6.35 -1.47
C ALA A 15 -11.45 -6.67 -0.91
N ARG A 16 -11.51 -6.99 0.38
CA ARG A 16 -12.79 -7.08 1.10
C ARG A 16 -13.39 -5.68 1.19
N PRO A 17 -14.73 -5.52 1.23
CA PRO A 17 -15.37 -4.20 1.23
C PRO A 17 -14.84 -3.24 2.30
N TYR A 18 -14.56 -3.74 3.51
CA TYR A 18 -13.99 -2.92 4.59
C TYR A 18 -12.55 -2.46 4.29
N GLN A 19 -11.76 -3.26 3.58
CA GLN A 19 -10.37 -2.91 3.23
C GLN A 19 -10.35 -1.75 2.23
N ALA A 20 -11.24 -1.79 1.23
CA ALA A 20 -11.38 -0.72 0.25
C ALA A 20 -11.88 0.59 0.89
N GLN A 21 -12.83 0.51 1.80
CA GLN A 21 -13.32 1.69 2.53
C GLN A 21 -12.22 2.31 3.41
N LEU A 22 -11.46 1.49 4.14
CA LEU A 22 -10.36 1.98 4.97
C LEU A 22 -9.23 2.59 4.14
N GLU A 23 -8.94 2.01 2.98
CA GLU A 23 -7.98 2.57 2.02
C GLU A 23 -8.45 3.94 1.53
N GLU A 24 -9.72 4.09 1.13
CA GLU A 24 -10.26 5.37 0.66
C GLU A 24 -10.21 6.47 1.73
N ILE A 25 -10.49 6.13 2.99
CA ILE A 25 -10.39 7.07 4.10
C ILE A 25 -8.94 7.49 4.32
N ALA A 26 -8.00 6.54 4.28
CA ALA A 26 -6.58 6.80 4.46
C ALA A 26 -5.92 7.55 3.28
N ASP A 27 -6.51 7.47 2.08
CA ASP A 27 -6.10 8.27 0.92
C ASP A 27 -6.40 9.77 1.11
N LYS A 28 -7.54 10.07 1.75
CA LYS A 28 -8.02 11.45 1.98
C LYS A 28 -7.49 12.08 3.26
N HIS A 29 -7.27 11.28 4.31
CA HIS A 29 -6.91 11.77 5.64
C HIS A 29 -5.86 10.90 6.33
N ASN A 30 -5.02 11.52 7.17
CA ASN A 30 -4.12 10.79 8.06
C ASN A 30 -4.94 9.94 9.04
N THR A 31 -4.89 8.62 8.87
CA THR A 31 -5.82 7.69 9.55
C THR A 31 -5.04 6.62 10.31
N ILE A 32 -5.44 6.37 11.56
CA ILE A 32 -4.95 5.23 12.35
C ILE A 32 -5.95 4.08 12.20
N ILE A 33 -5.52 2.98 11.59
CA ILE A 33 -6.36 1.81 11.32
C ILE A 33 -6.08 0.74 12.38
N TYR A 34 -7.07 0.45 13.23
CA TYR A 34 -7.00 -0.65 14.21
C TYR A 34 -7.76 -1.87 13.70
N LEU A 35 -7.06 -2.98 13.49
CA LEU A 35 -7.65 -4.25 13.07
C LEU A 35 -6.95 -5.45 13.75
N PRO A 36 -7.66 -6.57 14.01
CA PRO A 36 -7.07 -7.79 14.57
C PRO A 36 -6.04 -8.43 13.62
N THR A 37 -5.17 -9.30 14.12
CA THR A 37 -4.24 -10.09 13.28
C THR A 37 -5.01 -10.96 12.28
N GLY A 38 -4.43 -11.24 11.11
CA GLY A 38 -5.10 -12.01 10.04
C GLY A 38 -6.17 -11.24 9.23
N SER A 39 -6.50 -10.00 9.59
CA SER A 39 -7.50 -9.17 8.88
C SER A 39 -7.01 -8.51 7.58
N GLY A 40 -5.73 -8.67 7.24
CA GLY A 40 -5.13 -8.08 6.04
C GLY A 40 -4.65 -6.62 6.20
N LYS A 41 -4.19 -6.21 7.39
CA LYS A 41 -3.56 -4.89 7.60
C LYS A 41 -2.44 -4.59 6.60
N THR A 42 -1.56 -5.56 6.34
CA THR A 42 -0.48 -5.43 5.36
C THR A 42 -1.03 -5.20 3.96
N TYR A 43 -2.11 -5.88 3.57
CA TYR A 43 -2.74 -5.70 2.26
C TYR A 43 -3.23 -4.26 2.07
N ILE A 44 -3.90 -3.68 3.07
CA ILE A 44 -4.36 -2.28 3.02
C ILE A 44 -3.16 -1.33 2.84
N ALA A 45 -2.07 -1.54 3.58
CA ALA A 45 -0.86 -0.72 3.46
C ALA A 45 -0.23 -0.82 2.06
N VAL A 46 -0.17 -2.03 1.47
CA VAL A 46 0.33 -2.24 0.11
C VAL A 46 -0.54 -1.51 -0.92
N CYS A 47 -1.87 -1.58 -0.80
CA CYS A 47 -2.77 -0.85 -1.68
C CYS A 47 -2.58 0.67 -1.58
N LEU A 48 -2.46 1.22 -0.37
CA LEU A 48 -2.16 2.65 -0.18
C LEU A 48 -0.83 3.05 -0.83
N ILE A 49 0.22 2.25 -0.67
CA ILE A 49 1.53 2.53 -1.28
C ILE A 49 1.44 2.50 -2.81
N LYS A 50 0.71 1.53 -3.39
CA LYS A 50 0.45 1.46 -4.83
C LYS A 50 -0.32 2.69 -5.33
N ARG A 51 -1.33 3.14 -4.58
CA ARG A 51 -2.12 4.34 -4.90
C ARG A 51 -1.29 5.62 -4.89
N PHE A 52 -0.38 5.75 -3.93
CA PHE A 52 0.55 6.88 -3.87
C PHE A 52 1.77 6.75 -4.79
N ARG A 53 1.91 5.66 -5.56
CA ARG A 53 3.08 5.39 -6.43
C ARG A 53 3.47 6.59 -7.30
N GLN A 54 2.51 7.25 -7.92
CA GLN A 54 2.80 8.41 -8.79
C GLN A 54 3.44 9.57 -8.02
N ALA A 55 3.06 9.78 -6.76
CA ALA A 55 3.69 10.78 -5.89
C ALA A 55 5.07 10.34 -5.38
N LEU A 56 5.29 9.03 -5.26
CA LEU A 56 6.56 8.44 -4.82
C LEU A 56 7.64 8.43 -5.92
N LEU A 57 7.26 8.20 -7.17
CA LEU A 57 8.18 8.13 -8.31
C LEU A 57 8.82 9.48 -8.68
N LYS A 58 8.32 10.60 -8.14
CA LYS A 58 8.89 11.91 -8.44
C LYS A 58 10.33 12.04 -7.90
N PRO A 59 11.24 12.66 -8.67
CA PRO A 59 12.63 12.82 -8.27
C PRO A 59 12.79 13.73 -7.05
N TRP A 60 13.89 13.52 -6.33
CA TRP A 60 14.22 14.30 -5.13
C TRP A 60 14.29 15.80 -5.45
N GLY A 61 13.81 16.64 -4.55
CA GLY A 61 13.78 18.10 -4.74
C GLY A 61 12.69 18.61 -5.70
N ARG A 62 11.91 17.75 -6.35
CA ARG A 62 10.75 18.13 -7.19
C ARG A 62 9.39 17.76 -6.57
N GLY A 63 9.30 17.79 -5.24
CA GLY A 63 8.05 17.50 -4.52
C GLY A 63 7.62 16.03 -4.51
N GLY A 64 8.58 15.11 -4.63
CA GLY A 64 8.32 13.69 -4.44
C GLY A 64 8.08 13.33 -2.98
N LYS A 65 7.08 12.49 -2.74
CA LYS A 65 6.78 11.95 -1.40
C LYS A 65 7.61 10.70 -1.15
N ARG A 66 7.85 10.36 0.12
CA ARG A 66 8.53 9.13 0.53
C ARG A 66 7.65 8.42 1.53
N THR A 67 7.49 7.12 1.35
CA THR A 67 6.72 6.27 2.26
C THR A 67 7.66 5.28 2.92
N PHE A 68 7.56 5.19 4.24
CA PHE A 68 8.28 4.21 5.04
C PHE A 68 7.30 3.15 5.51
N PHE A 69 7.70 1.88 5.44
CA PHE A 69 6.91 0.78 5.97
C PHE A 69 7.70 0.12 7.09
N LEU A 70 7.37 0.47 8.34
CA LEU A 70 8.12 0.03 9.51
C LEU A 70 7.59 -1.32 10.02
N VAL A 71 8.48 -2.29 10.16
CA VAL A 71 8.18 -3.63 10.67
C VAL A 71 9.15 -3.97 11.78
N ASN A 72 8.68 -4.64 12.83
CA ASN A 72 9.49 -4.94 14.00
C ASN A 72 10.59 -6.01 13.74
N ASN A 73 10.37 -6.94 12.80
CA ASN A 73 11.25 -8.10 12.58
C ASN A 73 11.70 -8.21 11.11
N VAL A 74 13.00 -8.40 10.90
CA VAL A 74 13.65 -8.54 9.58
C VAL A 74 13.08 -9.70 8.74
N PRO A 75 12.78 -10.89 9.29
CA PRO A 75 12.16 -11.97 8.51
C PRO A 75 10.77 -11.62 7.94
N LEU A 76 9.98 -10.84 8.69
CA LEU A 76 8.65 -10.40 8.25
C LEU A 76 8.77 -9.38 7.11
N VAL A 77 9.82 -8.55 7.11
CA VAL A 77 10.10 -7.62 6.02
C VAL A 77 10.31 -8.39 4.71
N ASN A 78 11.15 -9.42 4.71
CA ASN A 78 11.43 -10.20 3.50
C ASN A 78 10.17 -10.88 2.96
N GLN A 79 9.37 -11.50 3.84
CA GLN A 79 8.11 -12.15 3.46
C GLN A 79 7.09 -11.15 2.90
N GLN A 80 7.01 -9.97 3.50
CA GLN A 80 6.07 -8.92 3.06
C GLN A 80 6.54 -8.21 1.80
N LEU A 81 7.85 -8.06 1.59
CA LEU A 81 8.43 -7.51 0.35
C LEU A 81 8.21 -8.44 -0.84
N GLU A 82 8.32 -9.75 -0.64
CA GLU A 82 8.01 -10.75 -1.66
C GLU A 82 6.52 -10.70 -2.01
N PHE A 83 5.65 -10.70 -1.00
CA PHE A 83 4.20 -10.58 -1.19
C PHE A 83 3.78 -9.27 -1.85
N ALA A 84 4.41 -8.15 -1.48
CA ALA A 84 4.02 -6.84 -1.97
C ALA A 84 4.70 -6.44 -3.29
N SER A 85 5.77 -7.14 -3.69
CA SER A 85 6.64 -6.76 -4.82
C SER A 85 7.10 -5.28 -4.78
N LEU A 86 7.22 -4.70 -3.57
CA LEU A 86 7.49 -3.28 -3.36
C LEU A 86 8.98 -2.92 -3.32
N LYS A 87 9.85 -3.78 -3.88
CA LYS A 87 11.32 -3.68 -3.79
C LYS A 87 11.89 -2.33 -4.26
N ASN A 88 11.18 -1.60 -5.11
CA ASN A 88 11.60 -0.31 -5.66
C ASN A 88 10.81 0.90 -5.12
N LEU A 89 9.87 0.70 -4.19
CA LEU A 89 8.94 1.75 -3.73
C LEU A 89 9.06 2.09 -2.24
N ILE A 90 9.60 1.19 -1.43
CA ILE A 90 9.75 1.38 0.02
C ILE A 90 11.25 1.44 0.33
N LEU A 91 11.63 2.44 1.13
CA LEU A 91 12.94 2.55 1.78
C LEU A 91 12.86 2.04 3.23
#